data_AF-A0A418RA33-F1
#
_entry.id   AF-A0A418RA33-F1
#
_cell.length_a   1.000
_cell.length_b   1.000
_cell.length_c   1.000
_cell.angle_alpha   90.00
_cell.angle_beta   90.00
_cell.angle_gamma   90.00
#
_symmetry.space_group_name_H-M   'P 1'
#
loop_
_entity.id
_entity.type
_entity.pdbx_description
1 polymer ?
#
loop_
_entity_poly.entity_id
_entity_poly.type
_entity_poly.pdbx_seq_one_letter_code
_entity_poly.pdbx_strand_id
1 'polypeptide(L)'
;MNDKNIGLETFMDHHRADFDVFEPRPDLWDDIALDLDLKETAAQPQAPPLRVLPLFPTAGLPPVAAPDAAVRSARPYGVAAAVATLLLLSTWFWQHRTEATIWTRTGQPVVAAAAGSPDSYAGPELAATAAATGPEQRLASAVQRMEAYYTTQLTEREQALRQADTETAVAPRADWQQELTALDSTYQQLKTELYRNPEPDVVLAAMNRNMQIRLDLLAQQLRTRERIREYHSQPYMVADSRRIP
;
A
#
# COMPACT_ATOMS: atom_id res chain seq x y z
N MET A 1 -13.14 -29.60 -43.25
CA MET A 1 -12.53 -29.65 -41.91
C MET A 1 -13.52 -29.03 -40.95
N ASN A 2 -14.08 -29.81 -40.01
CA ASN A 2 -14.95 -29.28 -38.97
C ASN A 2 -14.08 -28.77 -37.83
N ASP A 3 -14.01 -27.45 -37.67
CA ASP A 3 -13.46 -26.82 -36.48
C ASP A 3 -14.48 -27.02 -35.35
N LYS A 4 -14.29 -28.10 -34.58
CA LYS A 4 -15.07 -28.35 -33.37
C LYS A 4 -14.79 -27.22 -32.40
N ASN A 5 -15.83 -26.48 -32.05
CA ASN A 5 -15.87 -25.65 -30.86
C ASN A 5 -15.60 -26.56 -29.65
N ILE A 6 -14.34 -26.61 -29.20
CA ILE A 6 -13.94 -27.18 -27.91
C ILE A 6 -14.29 -26.12 -26.85
N GLY A 7 -15.58 -25.78 -26.81
CA GLY A 7 -16.17 -24.86 -25.87
C GLY A 7 -16.33 -25.55 -24.52
N LEU A 8 -16.62 -24.74 -23.51
CA LEU A 8 -16.82 -25.04 -22.11
C LEU A 8 -17.34 -26.46 -21.77
N GLU A 9 -18.23 -27.04 -22.57
CA GLU A 9 -18.72 -28.42 -22.42
C GLU A 9 -17.59 -29.46 -22.29
N THR A 10 -16.57 -29.40 -23.15
CA THR A 10 -15.44 -30.35 -23.09
C THR A 10 -14.60 -30.12 -21.83
N PHE A 11 -14.47 -28.87 -21.36
CA PHE A 11 -13.76 -28.54 -20.12
C PHE A 11 -14.53 -29.02 -18.89
N MET A 12 -15.84 -28.78 -18.84
CA MET A 12 -16.71 -29.24 -17.75
C MET A 12 -16.72 -30.76 -17.66
N ASP A 13 -16.74 -31.48 -18.79
CA ASP A 13 -16.65 -32.94 -18.79
C ASP A 13 -15.31 -33.46 -18.26
N HIS A 14 -14.19 -32.84 -18.64
CA HIS A 14 -12.85 -33.23 -18.15
C HIS A 14 -12.63 -32.89 -16.68
N HIS A 15 -13.27 -31.83 -16.17
CA HIS A 15 -13.13 -31.38 -14.78
C HIS A 15 -14.27 -31.82 -13.86
N ARG A 16 -15.26 -32.57 -14.37
CA ARG A 16 -16.41 -33.04 -13.58
C ARG A 16 -15.97 -33.82 -12.34
N ALA A 17 -14.99 -34.69 -12.50
CA ALA A 17 -14.44 -35.46 -11.39
C ALA A 17 -13.79 -34.55 -10.33
N ASP A 18 -13.12 -33.46 -10.73
CA ASP A 18 -12.50 -32.50 -9.81
C ASP A 18 -13.55 -31.73 -8.98
N PHE A 19 -14.74 -31.49 -9.54
CA PHE A 19 -15.87 -30.90 -8.83
C PHE A 19 -16.52 -31.90 -7.86
N ASP A 20 -16.60 -33.18 -8.24
CA ASP A 20 -17.17 -34.25 -7.42
C ASP A 20 -16.19 -34.77 -6.33
N VAL A 21 -14.89 -34.42 -6.39
CA VAL A 21 -13.89 -34.81 -5.35
C VAL A 21 -14.19 -34.17 -4.00
N PHE A 22 -14.81 -32.99 -3.99
CA PHE A 22 -15.13 -32.26 -2.76
C PHE A 22 -16.61 -32.41 -2.42
N GLU A 23 -17.01 -33.61 -2.01
CA GLU A 23 -18.27 -33.76 -1.32
C GLU A 23 -18.22 -32.93 -0.02
N PRO A 24 -19.13 -31.96 0.18
CA PRO A 24 -19.23 -31.31 1.47
C PRO A 24 -19.52 -32.37 2.54
N ARG A 25 -19.13 -32.10 3.79
CA ARG A 25 -19.49 -32.99 4.90
C ARG A 25 -21.01 -33.22 4.87
N PRO A 26 -21.49 -34.47 5.03
CA PRO A 26 -22.92 -34.77 4.95
C PRO A 26 -23.74 -33.94 5.96
N ASP A 27 -23.14 -33.61 7.10
CA ASP A 27 -23.75 -32.83 8.19
C ASP A 27 -23.64 -31.31 7.99
N LEU A 28 -23.00 -30.82 6.92
CA LEU A 28 -22.74 -29.39 6.70
C LEU A 28 -24.04 -28.57 6.64
N TRP A 29 -25.09 -29.13 6.06
CA TRP A 29 -26.39 -28.47 5.99
C TRP A 29 -27.10 -28.44 7.35
N ASP A 30 -26.95 -29.48 8.16
CA ASP A 30 -27.48 -29.54 9.52
C ASP A 30 -26.74 -28.54 10.43
N ASP A 31 -25.42 -28.43 10.30
CA ASP A 31 -24.59 -27.46 11.01
C ASP A 31 -24.98 -26.02 10.65
N ILE A 32 -25.23 -25.73 9.36
CA ILE A 32 -25.69 -24.41 8.89
C ILE A 32 -27.10 -24.10 9.42
N ALA A 33 -28.01 -25.06 9.37
CA ALA A 33 -29.37 -24.89 9.90
C ALA A 33 -29.34 -24.60 11.41
N LEU A 34 -28.52 -25.33 12.16
CA LEU A 34 -28.34 -25.13 13.59
C LEU A 34 -27.73 -23.75 13.91
N ASP A 35 -26.72 -23.31 13.16
CA ASP A 35 -26.09 -21.99 13.36
C ASP A 35 -27.08 -20.84 13.05
N LEU A 36 -27.92 -20.99 12.02
CA LEU A 36 -28.97 -20.04 11.69
C LEU A 36 -30.04 -19.96 12.80
N ASP A 37 -30.53 -21.10 13.28
CA ASP A 37 -31.51 -21.16 14.38
C ASP A 37 -30.93 -20.59 15.69
N LEU A 38 -29.65 -20.84 15.99
CA LEU A 38 -28.96 -20.29 17.15
C LEU A 38 -28.80 -18.77 17.03
N LYS A 39 -28.50 -18.27 15.82
CA LYS A 39 -28.38 -16.83 15.54
C LYS A 39 -29.72 -16.12 15.61
N GLU A 40 -30.80 -16.77 15.19
CA GLU A 40 -32.17 -16.26 15.28
C GLU A 40 -32.69 -16.29 16.73
N THR A 41 -32.34 -17.34 17.49
CA THR A 41 -32.69 -17.47 18.92
C THR A 41 -31.87 -16.51 19.81
N ALA A 42 -30.62 -16.23 19.46
CA ALA A 42 -29.81 -15.20 20.12
C ALA A 42 -30.29 -13.76 19.81
N ALA A 43 -31.21 -13.62 18.85
CA ALA A 43 -31.65 -12.33 18.34
C ALA A 43 -33.17 -12.13 18.42
N GLN A 44 -33.81 -12.18 19.60
CA GLN A 44 -34.80 -11.16 20.02
C GLN A 44 -35.42 -11.41 21.43
N PRO A 45 -35.82 -10.36 22.20
CA PRO A 45 -36.58 -9.20 21.72
C PRO A 45 -36.05 -7.86 22.22
N GLN A 46 -35.24 -7.20 21.39
CA GLN A 46 -35.43 -5.77 21.10
C GLN A 46 -35.16 -5.61 19.61
N ALA A 47 -36.22 -5.73 18.80
CA ALA A 47 -36.16 -5.25 17.44
C ALA A 47 -36.01 -3.72 17.51
N PRO A 48 -34.87 -3.11 17.11
CA PRO A 48 -34.94 -1.72 16.72
C PRO A 48 -35.94 -1.68 15.55
N PRO A 49 -36.94 -0.77 15.56
CA PRO A 49 -37.90 -0.72 14.47
C PRO A 49 -37.14 -0.60 13.16
N LEU A 50 -37.46 -1.50 12.22
CA LEU A 50 -36.92 -1.51 10.87
C LEU A 50 -36.85 -0.08 10.35
N ARG A 51 -35.63 0.43 10.20
CA ARG A 51 -35.39 1.80 9.75
C ARG A 51 -35.61 1.83 8.25
N VAL A 52 -36.87 1.92 7.84
CA VAL A 52 -37.25 2.16 6.44
C VAL A 52 -36.76 3.56 6.07
N LEU A 53 -35.71 3.63 5.24
CA LEU A 53 -35.25 4.89 4.65
C LEU A 53 -36.18 5.22 3.47
N PRO A 54 -36.92 6.34 3.50
CA PRO A 54 -37.71 6.76 2.34
C PRO A 54 -36.77 7.09 1.16
N LEU A 55 -37.05 6.54 -0.02
CA LEU A 55 -36.28 6.77 -1.25
C LEU A 55 -36.33 8.22 -1.75
N PHE A 56 -37.16 9.07 -1.13
CA PHE A 56 -37.22 10.51 -1.36
C PHE A 56 -37.36 11.23 -0.02
N PRO A 57 -36.34 11.96 0.47
CA PRO A 57 -36.51 12.81 1.64
C PRO A 57 -37.36 14.02 1.25
N THR A 58 -38.63 14.04 1.63
CA THR A 58 -39.42 15.29 1.62
C THR A 58 -38.82 16.20 2.67
N ALA A 59 -38.20 17.28 2.20
CA ALA A 59 -37.69 18.37 3.02
C ALA A 59 -38.85 19.01 3.80
N GLY A 60 -39.05 18.58 5.04
CA GLY A 60 -39.82 19.33 6.03
C GLY A 60 -39.01 20.55 6.46
N LEU A 61 -39.35 21.71 5.92
CA LEU A 61 -38.90 23.01 6.41
C LEU A 61 -39.25 23.14 7.91
N PRO A 62 -38.30 23.43 8.80
CA PRO A 62 -38.63 23.85 10.16
C PRO A 62 -39.24 25.27 10.12
N PRO A 63 -40.15 25.61 11.05
CA PRO A 63 -40.68 26.97 11.16
C PRO A 63 -39.55 27.94 11.51
N VAL A 64 -39.46 29.01 10.73
CA VAL A 64 -38.56 30.13 10.94
C VAL A 64 -38.92 30.81 12.27
N ALA A 65 -38.10 30.59 13.30
CA ALA A 65 -38.05 31.48 14.45
C ALA A 65 -37.18 32.69 14.07
N ALA A 66 -37.78 33.88 14.12
CA ALA A 66 -37.09 35.13 13.86
C ALA A 66 -35.99 35.38 14.91
N PRO A 67 -34.75 35.75 14.52
CA PRO A 67 -33.74 36.15 15.48
C PRO A 67 -33.94 37.61 15.89
N ASP A 68 -33.99 37.82 17.21
CA ASP A 68 -33.90 39.14 17.83
C ASP A 68 -32.64 39.88 17.38
N ALA A 69 -32.85 41.13 16.97
CA ALA A 69 -31.82 42.06 16.62
C ALA A 69 -31.08 42.54 17.87
N ALA A 70 -29.88 42.00 18.12
CA ALA A 70 -28.93 42.61 19.04
C ALA A 70 -27.56 42.77 18.37
N VAL A 71 -27.33 43.99 17.91
CA VAL A 71 -26.12 44.52 17.31
C VAL A 71 -24.90 44.24 18.20
N ARG A 72 -23.91 43.51 17.68
CA ARG A 72 -22.50 43.70 18.04
C ARG A 72 -21.63 43.68 16.79
N SER A 73 -21.29 44.89 16.36
CA SER A 73 -20.30 45.19 15.35
C SER A 73 -18.89 44.88 15.86
N ALA A 74 -18.17 43.99 15.18
CA ALA A 74 -16.71 43.92 15.21
C ALA A 74 -16.20 43.39 13.87
N ARG A 75 -15.16 44.05 13.37
CA ARG A 75 -14.68 44.07 11.98
C ARG A 75 -14.06 42.72 11.53
N PRO A 76 -14.15 42.37 10.23
CA PRO A 76 -13.71 41.06 9.71
C PRO A 76 -12.27 41.09 9.22
N TYR A 77 -11.28 40.80 10.08
CA TYR A 77 -9.91 40.44 9.63
C TYR A 77 -9.27 39.39 10.55
N GLY A 78 -10.02 38.36 10.96
CA GLY A 78 -9.52 37.30 11.86
C GLY A 78 -9.04 36.03 11.17
N VAL A 79 -9.51 35.71 9.96
CA VAL A 79 -9.29 34.37 9.36
C VAL A 79 -8.18 34.37 8.30
N ALA A 80 -7.97 35.47 7.58
CA ALA A 80 -6.91 35.54 6.57
C ALA A 80 -5.50 35.48 7.18
N ALA A 81 -5.31 36.05 8.38
CA ALA A 81 -4.01 36.07 9.05
C ALA A 81 -3.58 34.66 9.54
N ALA A 82 -4.51 33.80 9.97
CA ALA A 82 -4.18 32.45 10.46
C ALA A 82 -3.80 31.48 9.32
N VAL A 83 -4.39 31.63 8.13
CA VAL A 83 -4.01 30.83 6.95
C VAL A 83 -2.68 31.31 6.37
N ALA A 84 -2.43 32.62 6.37
CA ALA A 84 -1.14 33.19 5.94
C ALA A 84 0.02 32.78 6.86
N THR A 85 -0.19 32.71 8.18
CA THR A 85 0.84 32.25 9.12
C THR A 85 1.11 30.75 9.01
N LEU A 86 0.09 29.91 8.79
CA LEU A 86 0.29 28.48 8.56
C LEU A 86 1.02 28.20 7.24
N LEU A 87 0.71 28.94 6.17
CA LEU A 87 1.43 28.80 4.89
C LEU A 87 2.88 29.28 5.00
N LEU A 88 3.15 30.42 5.68
CA LEU A 88 4.51 30.92 5.91
C LEU A 88 5.34 30.01 6.84
N LEU A 89 4.73 29.39 7.86
CA LEU A 89 5.42 28.40 8.71
C LEU A 89 5.71 27.10 7.95
N SER A 90 4.81 26.66 7.05
CA SER A 90 5.00 25.42 6.28
C SER A 90 6.11 25.51 5.23
N THR A 91 6.29 26.67 4.56
CA THR A 91 7.36 26.88 3.59
C THR A 91 8.72 27.11 4.26
N TRP A 92 8.73 27.68 5.48
CA TRP A 92 9.93 27.87 6.28
C TRP A 92 10.59 26.55 6.71
N PHE A 93 9.78 25.54 7.05
CA PHE A 93 10.27 24.21 7.44
C PHE A 93 10.98 23.45 6.31
N TRP A 94 10.60 23.71 5.04
CA TRP A 94 11.25 23.08 3.88
C TRP A 94 12.56 23.80 3.49
N GLN A 95 12.67 25.12 3.71
CA GLN A 95 13.91 25.88 3.48
C GLN A 95 14.96 25.71 4.59
N HIS A 96 14.57 25.35 5.82
CA HIS A 96 15.49 25.16 6.94
C HIS A 96 15.93 23.71 7.19
N ARG A 97 15.55 22.76 6.32
CA ARG A 97 16.28 21.49 6.20
C ARG A 97 17.57 21.72 5.44
N THR A 98 18.53 22.34 6.11
CA THR A 98 19.93 22.34 5.69
C THR A 98 20.42 20.90 5.71
N GLU A 99 20.77 20.40 4.53
CA GLU A 99 21.56 19.20 4.37
C GLU A 99 22.84 19.36 5.20
N ALA A 100 23.01 18.50 6.20
CA ALA A 100 24.28 18.38 6.91
C ALA A 100 25.25 17.59 6.03
N THR A 101 25.68 18.19 4.91
CA THR A 101 26.87 17.79 4.17
C THR A 101 28.09 18.40 4.85
N ILE A 102 28.67 17.66 5.80
CA ILE A 102 29.99 18.00 6.33
C ILE A 102 30.79 16.71 6.45
N TRP A 103 31.70 16.48 5.50
CA TRP A 103 33.09 16.05 5.72
C TRP A 103 33.89 16.36 4.45
N THR A 104 34.19 17.64 4.19
CA THR A 104 35.37 17.99 3.39
C THR A 104 36.58 17.88 4.31
N ARG A 105 37.25 16.73 4.24
CA ARG A 105 38.56 16.53 4.83
C ARG A 105 39.55 17.50 4.17
N THR A 106 40.08 18.42 4.98
CA THR A 106 41.27 19.20 4.68
C THR A 106 42.51 18.30 4.65
N GLY A 107 43.43 18.59 3.73
CA GLY A 107 44.79 18.04 3.73
C GLY A 107 45.21 17.40 2.42
N GLN A 108 45.66 18.22 1.47
CA GLN A 108 46.64 17.76 0.49
C GLN A 108 48.03 17.73 1.16
N PRO A 109 48.74 16.61 1.17
CA PRO A 109 50.17 16.60 1.04
C PRO A 109 50.53 16.46 -0.45
N VAL A 110 51.28 17.43 -0.94
CA VAL A 110 52.07 17.30 -2.17
C VAL A 110 52.96 16.06 -2.02
N VAL A 111 52.76 15.05 -2.87
CA VAL A 111 53.78 14.04 -3.14
C VAL A 111 54.28 14.22 -4.55
N ALA A 112 55.57 14.50 -4.61
CA ALA A 112 56.37 14.70 -5.80
C ALA A 112 56.29 13.50 -6.74
N ALA A 113 56.39 13.81 -8.04
CA ALA A 113 56.62 12.87 -9.10
C ALA A 113 57.87 12.02 -8.82
N ALA A 114 57.72 10.70 -8.89
CA ALA A 114 58.80 9.78 -9.18
C ALA A 114 58.30 8.76 -10.22
N ALA A 115 58.73 8.94 -11.46
CA ALA A 115 58.66 7.92 -12.48
C ALA A 115 59.62 6.77 -12.11
N GLY A 116 59.18 5.51 -12.29
CA GLY A 116 60.07 4.37 -12.10
C GLY A 116 59.38 3.01 -12.06
N SER A 117 59.14 2.45 -13.26
CA SER A 117 59.17 1.03 -13.65
C SER A 117 58.15 0.01 -13.06
N PRO A 118 57.75 -0.99 -13.87
CA PRO A 118 56.82 -2.04 -13.48
C PRO A 118 57.59 -3.24 -12.91
N ASP A 119 57.17 -3.77 -11.75
CA ASP A 119 57.31 -5.21 -11.49
C ASP A 119 56.46 -5.68 -10.30
N SER A 120 55.65 -6.71 -10.61
CA SER A 120 55.48 -7.94 -9.83
C SER A 120 54.89 -7.91 -8.40
N TYR A 121 53.72 -8.55 -8.30
CA TYR A 121 53.19 -9.32 -7.16
C TYR A 121 53.03 -8.60 -5.80
N ALA A 122 51.85 -8.02 -5.57
CA ALA A 122 51.33 -7.76 -4.23
C ALA A 122 49.89 -8.27 -4.13
N GLY A 123 49.63 -9.11 -3.11
CA GLY A 123 48.35 -9.73 -2.80
C GLY A 123 47.26 -8.74 -2.36
N PRO A 124 46.08 -9.25 -1.95
CA PRO A 124 44.85 -8.47 -1.93
C PRO A 124 44.79 -7.52 -0.74
N GLU A 125 45.14 -6.24 -0.95
CA GLU A 125 44.85 -5.15 0.00
C GLU A 125 43.39 -4.65 -0.07
N LEU A 126 42.49 -5.36 -0.72
CA LEU A 126 41.06 -4.99 -0.80
C LEU A 126 40.26 -5.31 0.48
N ALA A 127 40.87 -5.90 1.51
CA ALA A 127 40.18 -6.30 2.75
C ALA A 127 40.32 -5.32 3.92
N ALA A 128 41.31 -4.41 3.92
CA ALA A 128 41.64 -3.61 5.11
C ALA A 128 40.72 -2.39 5.34
N THR A 129 40.08 -1.86 4.29
CA THR A 129 39.22 -0.66 4.43
C THR A 129 37.83 -1.00 5.01
N ALA A 130 37.39 -2.26 4.97
CA ALA A 130 36.10 -2.67 5.54
C ALA A 130 36.12 -2.75 7.08
N ALA A 131 37.28 -2.96 7.69
CA ALA A 131 37.42 -3.15 9.15
C ALA A 131 37.45 -1.83 9.94
N ALA A 132 37.66 -0.68 9.29
CA ALA A 132 37.75 0.62 9.96
C ALA A 132 36.38 1.34 10.11
N THR A 133 35.32 0.79 9.55
CA THR A 133 33.97 1.37 9.62
C THR A 133 33.23 0.74 10.80
N GLY A 134 32.95 1.53 11.85
CA GLY A 134 32.28 1.05 13.07
C GLY A 134 30.95 0.32 12.78
N PRO A 135 30.49 -0.56 13.71
CA PRO A 135 29.28 -1.37 13.51
C PRO A 135 28.04 -0.53 13.17
N GLU A 136 27.86 0.64 13.80
CA GLU A 136 26.75 1.55 13.54
C GLU A 136 26.74 2.11 12.10
N GLN A 137 27.92 2.41 11.55
CA GLN A 137 28.03 2.96 10.20
C GLN A 137 27.80 1.88 9.13
N ARG A 138 28.16 0.62 9.43
CA ARG A 138 27.77 -0.54 8.60
C ARG A 138 26.26 -0.73 8.61
N LEU A 139 25.61 -0.59 9.76
CA LEU A 139 24.16 -0.68 9.89
C LEU A 139 23.45 0.42 9.10
N ALA A 140 23.87 1.68 9.28
CA ALA A 140 23.30 2.82 8.57
C ALA A 140 23.42 2.68 7.04
N SER A 141 24.60 2.27 6.55
CA SER A 141 24.81 2.02 5.12
C SER A 141 24.05 0.79 4.59
N ALA A 142 23.75 -0.21 5.43
CA ALA A 142 22.88 -1.32 5.06
C ALA A 142 21.42 -0.86 4.88
N VAL A 143 20.90 -0.09 5.84
CA VAL A 143 19.54 0.49 5.75
C VAL A 143 19.42 1.37 4.51
N GLN A 144 20.38 2.27 4.27
CA GLN A 144 20.33 3.18 3.13
C GLN A 144 20.28 2.42 1.79
N ARG A 145 21.10 1.38 1.63
CA ARG A 145 21.10 0.55 0.40
C ARG A 145 19.78 -0.19 0.22
N MET A 146 19.25 -0.75 1.29
CA MET A 146 17.96 -1.44 1.28
C MET A 146 16.81 -0.47 0.92
N GLU A 147 16.76 0.71 1.53
CA GLU A 147 15.77 1.74 1.23
C GLU A 147 15.85 2.18 -0.22
N ALA A 148 17.05 2.48 -0.73
CA ALA A 148 17.25 2.86 -2.12
C ALA A 148 16.72 1.79 -3.09
N TYR A 149 17.02 0.51 -2.82
CA TYR A 149 16.53 -0.60 -3.64
C TYR A 149 14.98 -0.68 -3.67
N TYR A 150 14.34 -0.68 -2.50
CA TYR A 150 12.88 -0.85 -2.44
C TYR A 150 12.11 0.40 -2.86
N THR A 151 12.61 1.60 -2.61
CA THR A 151 11.95 2.84 -3.04
C THR A 151 11.81 2.92 -4.56
N THR A 152 12.84 2.52 -5.31
CA THR A 152 12.73 2.40 -6.77
C THR A 152 11.63 1.40 -7.15
N GLN A 153 11.67 0.20 -6.57
CA GLN A 153 10.73 -0.88 -6.92
C GLN A 153 9.27 -0.58 -6.54
N LEU A 154 9.05 0.10 -5.41
CA LEU A 154 7.73 0.51 -4.93
C LEU A 154 7.17 1.62 -5.83
N THR A 155 7.96 2.64 -6.16
CA THR A 155 7.48 3.74 -7.01
C THR A 155 7.11 3.27 -8.41
N GLU A 156 7.91 2.39 -9.01
CA GLU A 156 7.60 1.77 -10.32
C GLU A 156 6.27 0.99 -10.28
N ARG A 157 6.08 0.14 -9.27
CA ARG A 157 4.84 -0.66 -9.13
C ARG A 157 3.62 0.20 -8.83
N GLU A 158 3.76 1.21 -7.98
CA GLU A 158 2.68 2.16 -7.71
C GLU A 158 2.25 2.93 -8.96
N GLN A 159 3.22 3.33 -9.80
CA GLN A 159 2.92 4.00 -11.07
C GLN A 159 2.19 3.05 -12.03
N ALA A 160 2.66 1.80 -12.16
CA ALA A 160 1.99 0.79 -12.97
C ALA A 160 0.55 0.54 -12.48
N LEU A 161 0.34 0.49 -11.16
CA LEU A 161 -0.98 0.28 -10.58
C LEU A 161 -1.91 1.48 -10.84
N ARG A 162 -1.39 2.70 -10.71
CA ARG A 162 -2.13 3.93 -11.08
C ARG A 162 -2.56 3.91 -12.55
N GLN A 163 -1.72 3.46 -13.46
CA GLN A 163 -2.06 3.31 -14.89
C GLN A 163 -3.15 2.25 -15.08
N ALA A 164 -2.99 1.07 -14.50
CA ALA A 164 -3.98 -0.02 -14.60
C ALA A 164 -5.36 0.40 -14.03
N ASP A 165 -5.38 1.22 -12.99
CA ASP A 165 -6.61 1.74 -12.41
C ASP A 165 -7.31 2.79 -13.29
N THR A 166 -6.58 3.54 -14.12
CA THR A 166 -7.21 4.44 -15.10
C THR A 166 -7.91 3.65 -16.21
N GLU A 167 -7.40 2.47 -16.53
CA GLU A 167 -7.98 1.56 -17.53
C GLU A 167 -9.13 0.73 -16.94
N THR A 168 -9.07 0.43 -15.63
CA THR A 168 -10.03 -0.46 -14.93
C THR A 168 -10.77 0.29 -13.83
N ALA A 169 -11.86 0.99 -14.21
CA ALA A 169 -12.61 1.87 -13.30
C ALA A 169 -13.40 1.14 -12.18
N VAL A 170 -13.54 -0.19 -12.22
CA VAL A 170 -14.57 -0.92 -11.45
C VAL A 170 -14.03 -1.67 -10.22
N ALA A 171 -12.71 -1.84 -10.05
CA ALA A 171 -12.20 -2.66 -8.93
C ALA A 171 -12.00 -1.86 -7.62
N PRO A 172 -12.43 -2.40 -6.46
CA PRO A 172 -12.26 -1.78 -5.14
C PRO A 172 -10.80 -1.39 -4.88
N ARG A 173 -10.59 -0.15 -4.46
CA ARG A 173 -9.24 0.46 -4.33
C ARG A 173 -8.76 0.57 -2.89
N ALA A 174 -9.67 0.51 -1.91
CA ALA A 174 -9.43 1.00 -0.56
C ALA A 174 -8.65 0.02 0.34
N ASP A 175 -8.85 -1.28 0.19
CA ASP A 175 -8.40 -2.25 1.22
C ASP A 175 -6.87 -2.38 1.29
N TRP A 176 -6.20 -2.49 0.14
CA TRP A 176 -4.73 -2.62 0.09
C TRP A 176 -4.01 -1.31 0.41
N GLN A 177 -4.65 -0.15 0.20
CA GLN A 177 -4.08 1.16 0.54
C GLN A 177 -3.98 1.34 2.06
N GLN A 178 -4.99 0.85 2.79
CA GLN A 178 -4.95 0.82 4.24
C GLN A 178 -3.83 -0.09 4.75
N GLU A 179 -3.64 -1.26 4.14
CA GLU A 179 -2.56 -2.19 4.51
C GLU A 179 -1.17 -1.60 4.24
N LEU A 180 -0.96 -0.92 3.09
CA LEU A 180 0.29 -0.20 2.84
C LEU A 180 0.56 0.89 3.88
N THR A 181 -0.48 1.65 4.26
CA THR A 181 -0.35 2.68 5.29
C THR A 181 0.03 2.07 6.65
N ALA A 182 -0.54 0.91 6.98
CA ALA A 182 -0.15 0.17 8.19
C ALA A 182 1.32 -0.28 8.11
N LEU A 183 1.74 -0.87 6.99
CA LEU A 183 3.13 -1.29 6.77
C LEU A 183 4.10 -0.10 6.83
N ASP A 184 3.72 1.08 6.33
CA ASP A 184 4.43 2.36 6.46
C ASP A 184 4.69 2.72 7.91
N SER A 185 3.64 2.70 8.73
CA SER A 185 3.76 3.00 10.15
C SER A 185 4.68 2.01 10.88
N THR A 186 4.54 0.70 10.60
CA THR A 186 5.40 -0.35 11.17
C THR A 186 6.86 -0.15 10.81
N TYR A 187 7.18 0.28 9.59
CA TYR A 187 8.56 0.56 9.21
C TYR A 187 9.16 1.75 9.95
N GLN A 188 8.39 2.83 10.16
CA GLN A 188 8.87 3.97 10.95
C GLN A 188 9.14 3.56 12.41
N GLN A 189 8.33 2.66 12.96
CA GLN A 189 8.57 2.06 14.27
C GLN A 189 9.87 1.25 14.27
N LEU A 190 10.04 0.36 13.29
CA LEU A 190 11.26 -0.45 13.16
C LEU A 190 12.53 0.41 12.98
N LYS A 191 12.47 1.52 12.23
CA LYS A 191 13.59 2.48 12.15
C LYS A 191 13.96 3.06 13.51
N THR A 192 12.96 3.31 14.34
CA THR A 192 13.16 3.85 15.70
C THR A 192 13.74 2.79 16.62
N GLU A 193 13.25 1.56 16.53
CA GLU A 193 13.75 0.41 17.29
C GLU A 193 15.17 0.03 16.90
N LEU A 194 15.54 0.18 15.62
CA LEU A 194 16.84 -0.21 15.10
C LEU A 194 18.02 0.37 15.89
N TYR A 195 17.91 1.62 16.35
CA TYR A 195 18.97 2.31 17.09
C TYR A 195 18.85 2.16 18.62
N ARG A 196 17.75 1.57 19.10
CA ARG A 196 17.48 1.39 20.54
C ARG A 196 17.58 -0.07 20.97
N ASN A 197 17.48 -0.99 20.01
CA ASN A 197 17.44 -2.42 20.27
C ASN A 197 18.88 -2.96 20.41
N PRO A 198 19.14 -3.82 21.43
CA PRO A 198 20.43 -4.51 21.56
C PRO A 198 20.74 -5.46 20.39
N GLU A 199 19.74 -5.90 19.63
CA GLU A 199 19.84 -6.79 18.48
C GLU A 199 19.42 -6.07 17.17
N PRO A 200 20.22 -5.12 16.67
CA PRO A 200 19.87 -4.32 15.49
C PRO A 200 19.73 -5.15 14.21
N ASP A 201 20.43 -6.28 14.11
CA ASP A 201 20.37 -7.16 12.93
C ASP A 201 18.99 -7.82 12.77
N VAL A 202 18.34 -8.17 13.89
CA VAL A 202 16.98 -8.75 13.89
C VAL A 202 15.97 -7.70 13.43
N VAL A 203 16.11 -6.47 13.92
CA VAL A 203 15.25 -5.34 13.50
C VAL A 203 15.47 -5.02 12.02
N LEU A 204 16.72 -5.02 11.54
CA LEU A 204 17.02 -4.84 10.12
C LEU A 204 16.38 -5.94 9.25
N ALA A 205 16.40 -7.19 9.70
CA ALA A 205 15.73 -8.29 9.02
C ALA A 205 14.20 -8.07 8.95
N ALA A 206 13.60 -7.62 10.04
CA ALA A 206 12.18 -7.26 10.08
C ALA A 206 11.85 -6.07 9.16
N MET A 207 12.71 -5.06 9.09
CA MET A 207 12.58 -3.93 8.15
C MET A 207 12.60 -4.40 6.70
N ASN A 208 13.54 -5.29 6.35
CA ASN A 208 13.60 -5.88 5.02
C ASN A 208 12.32 -6.69 4.71
N ARG A 209 11.84 -7.48 5.68
CA ARG A 209 10.59 -8.23 5.53
C ARG A 209 9.38 -7.32 5.33
N ASN A 210 9.29 -6.22 6.08
CA ASN A 210 8.21 -5.24 5.90
C ASN A 210 8.20 -4.67 4.48
N MET A 211 9.38 -4.31 3.94
CA MET A 211 9.50 -3.79 2.57
C MET A 211 9.13 -4.84 1.51
N GLN A 212 9.52 -6.11 1.72
CA GLN A 212 9.11 -7.21 0.85
C GLN A 212 7.59 -7.37 0.80
N ILE A 213 6.92 -7.34 1.96
CA ILE A 213 5.46 -7.50 2.03
C ILE A 213 4.75 -6.40 1.23
N ARG A 214 5.22 -5.14 1.31
CA ARG A 214 4.66 -4.06 0.49
C ARG A 214 4.80 -4.33 -1.01
N LEU A 215 5.97 -4.82 -1.42
CA LEU A 215 6.25 -5.12 -2.81
C LEU A 215 5.36 -6.27 -3.32
N ASP A 216 5.22 -7.32 -2.51
CA ASP A 216 4.38 -8.48 -2.80
C ASP A 216 2.91 -8.09 -2.90
N LEU A 217 2.43 -7.25 -1.98
CA LEU A 217 1.07 -6.71 -2.00
C LEU A 217 0.80 -5.95 -3.30
N LEU A 218 1.69 -5.01 -3.67
CA LEU A 218 1.55 -4.27 -4.93
C LEU A 218 1.60 -5.18 -6.16
N ALA A 219 2.49 -6.18 -6.16
CA ALA A 219 2.59 -7.16 -7.24
C ALA A 219 1.32 -8.01 -7.37
N GLN A 220 0.73 -8.42 -6.25
CA GLN A 220 -0.55 -9.13 -6.23
C GLN A 220 -1.67 -8.27 -6.78
N GLN A 221 -1.75 -6.99 -6.38
CA GLN A 221 -2.78 -6.08 -6.89
C GLN A 221 -2.67 -5.89 -8.41
N LEU A 222 -1.46 -5.68 -8.93
CA LEU A 222 -1.22 -5.61 -10.38
C LEU A 222 -1.69 -6.86 -11.10
N ARG A 223 -1.35 -8.05 -10.58
CA ARG A 223 -1.80 -9.32 -11.17
C ARG A 223 -3.31 -9.45 -11.19
N THR A 224 -3.99 -9.02 -10.12
CA THR A 224 -5.46 -9.02 -10.06
C THR A 224 -6.05 -8.09 -11.11
N ARG A 225 -5.50 -6.88 -11.29
CA ARG A 225 -5.95 -5.93 -12.30
C ARG A 225 -5.78 -6.48 -13.72
N GLU A 226 -4.63 -7.11 -14.01
CA GLU A 226 -4.38 -7.71 -15.32
C GLU A 226 -5.34 -8.85 -15.62
N ARG A 227 -5.60 -9.73 -14.64
CA ARG A 227 -6.60 -10.80 -14.79
C ARG A 227 -7.98 -10.22 -15.10
N ILE A 228 -8.41 -9.20 -14.37
CA ILE A 228 -9.69 -8.53 -14.61
C ILE A 228 -9.72 -7.97 -16.03
N ARG A 229 -8.65 -7.29 -16.49
CA ARG A 229 -8.55 -6.78 -17.85
C ARG A 229 -8.70 -7.88 -18.89
N GLU A 230 -7.99 -9.00 -18.71
CA GLU A 230 -8.04 -10.15 -19.61
C GLU A 230 -9.45 -10.76 -19.69
N TYR A 231 -10.14 -10.91 -18.54
CA TYR A 231 -11.53 -11.34 -18.54
C TYR A 231 -12.46 -10.41 -19.32
N HIS A 232 -12.22 -9.09 -19.27
CA HIS A 232 -13.04 -8.11 -20.00
C HIS A 232 -12.66 -7.97 -21.48
N SER A 233 -11.41 -8.29 -21.87
CA SER A 233 -10.94 -8.17 -23.25
C SER A 233 -11.30 -9.37 -24.13
N GLN A 234 -11.62 -10.54 -23.53
CA GLN A 234 -12.06 -11.70 -24.30
C GLN A 234 -13.47 -11.48 -24.90
N PRO A 235 -13.61 -11.50 -26.25
CA PRO A 235 -14.84 -11.08 -26.95
C PRO A 235 -16.05 -12.02 -26.77
N TYR A 236 -15.90 -13.17 -26.12
CA TYR A 236 -16.95 -14.18 -26.00
C TYR A 236 -17.90 -13.99 -24.82
N MET A 237 -17.64 -13.05 -23.89
CA MET A 237 -18.45 -12.91 -22.66
C MET A 237 -19.30 -11.63 -22.58
N VAL A 238 -19.16 -10.69 -23.53
CA VAL A 238 -19.95 -9.44 -23.56
C VAL A 238 -21.16 -9.51 -24.52
N ALA A 239 -21.27 -10.59 -25.30
CA ALA A 239 -22.24 -10.69 -26.39
C ALA A 239 -23.65 -11.22 -26.00
N ASP A 240 -23.84 -11.82 -24.82
CA ASP A 240 -25.04 -12.64 -24.56
C ASP A 240 -26.18 -11.94 -23.79
N SER A 241 -26.05 -10.65 -23.44
CA SER A 241 -27.06 -9.96 -22.63
C SER A 241 -28.05 -9.09 -23.43
N ARG A 242 -28.05 -9.14 -24.77
CA ARG A 242 -28.90 -8.27 -25.62
C ARG A 242 -29.81 -8.99 -26.62
N ARG A 243 -29.99 -10.30 -26.51
CA ARG A 243 -30.96 -11.02 -27.35
C ARG A 243 -31.86 -11.94 -26.55
N ILE A 244 -32.95 -11.38 -26.02
CA ILE A 244 -34.18 -12.14 -25.79
C ILE A 244 -35.33 -11.27 -26.36
N PRO A 245 -36.23 -11.86 -27.18
CA PRO A 245 -37.27 -11.16 -27.95
C PRO A 245 -38.38 -10.51 -27.12
#